data_AF-A0A0F9M998-F1
#
_entry.id   AF-A0A0F9M998-F1
#
_cell.length_a   1.000
_cell.length_b   1.000
_cell.length_c   1.000
_cell.angle_alpha   90.00
_cell.angle_beta   90.00
_cell.angle_gamma   90.00
#
_symmetry.space_group_name_H-M   'P 1'
#
loop_
_entity.id
_entity.type
_entity.pdbx_description
1 polymer ?
#
loop_
_entity_poly.entity_id
_entity_poly.type
_entity_poly.pdbx_seq_one_letter_code
_entity_poly.pdbx_strand_id
1 'polypeptide(L)'
;MQSKYQHIEWLQLDDKGVVTECAIMKRFENGDLLFFSLAGLDNIDRGRLLKIVTRRDSQMYELWDLMSHVTLGNGMNALTYFHQLTKVLTPSGQIIEPSLVRRGVPGKMQIADLTLTQAADIEQGPVDEKHAQVAGETKKGIKKAKK
;
A
#
# COMPACT_ATOMS: atom_id res chain seq x y z
N MET A 1 -11.96 -2.73 22.65
CA MET A 1 -12.47 -4.11 22.77
C MET A 1 -11.44 -5.04 22.17
N GLN A 2 -10.84 -5.93 22.95
CA GLN A 2 -9.81 -6.85 22.45
C GLN A 2 -10.49 -8.04 21.76
N SER A 3 -10.06 -8.41 20.55
CA SER A 3 -10.63 -9.56 19.86
C SER A 3 -10.23 -10.87 20.56
N LYS A 4 -10.90 -11.97 20.22
CA LYS A 4 -10.56 -13.32 20.70
C LYS A 4 -9.11 -13.73 20.39
N TYR A 5 -8.47 -13.07 19.43
CA TYR A 5 -7.13 -13.35 18.96
C TYR A 5 -6.21 -12.16 19.20
N GLN A 6 -5.04 -12.40 19.79
CA GLN A 6 -4.06 -11.36 20.14
C GLN A 6 -3.57 -10.55 18.93
N HIS A 7 -3.53 -11.19 17.75
CA HIS A 7 -3.07 -10.59 16.51
C HIS A 7 -4.14 -9.82 15.75
N ILE A 8 -5.39 -9.85 16.22
CA ILE A 8 -6.51 -9.18 15.56
C ILE A 8 -7.02 -8.06 16.46
N GLU A 9 -6.98 -6.84 15.93
CA GLU A 9 -7.36 -5.64 16.64
C GLU A 9 -8.25 -4.76 15.76
N TRP A 10 -9.17 -4.04 16.41
CA TRP A 10 -10.03 -3.07 15.76
C TRP A 10 -9.32 -1.74 15.71
N LEU A 11 -8.89 -1.34 14.51
CA LEU A 11 -8.22 -0.07 14.28
C LEU A 11 -9.16 0.90 13.58
N GLN A 12 -9.16 2.15 14.03
CA GLN A 12 -9.80 3.24 13.31
C GLN A 12 -8.80 3.73 12.25
N LEU A 13 -9.12 3.46 10.99
CA LEU A 13 -8.25 3.81 9.85
C LEU A 13 -8.60 5.15 9.23
N ASP A 14 -9.84 5.61 9.41
CA ASP A 14 -10.37 6.84 8.82
C ASP A 14 -10.91 7.80 9.91
N ASP A 15 -10.91 9.09 9.59
CA ASP A 15 -11.52 10.15 10.42
C ASP A 15 -13.05 10.02 10.54
N LYS A 16 -13.66 9.12 9.75
CA LYS A 16 -15.11 8.87 9.70
C LYS A 16 -15.63 8.07 10.91
N GLY A 17 -14.78 7.68 11.84
CA GLY A 17 -15.17 6.93 13.03
C GLY A 17 -15.45 5.45 12.76
N VAL A 18 -15.12 4.93 11.57
CA VAL A 18 -15.32 3.52 11.23
C VAL A 18 -14.13 2.70 11.72
N VAL A 19 -14.41 1.79 12.66
CA VAL A 19 -13.43 0.81 13.12
C VAL A 19 -13.41 -0.38 12.16
N THR A 20 -12.22 -0.75 11.71
CA THR A 20 -11.99 -1.87 10.82
C THR A 20 -11.21 -2.95 11.54
N GLU A 21 -11.65 -4.20 11.41
CA GLU A 21 -10.93 -5.34 11.94
C GLU A 21 -9.64 -5.56 11.14
N CYS A 22 -8.51 -5.48 11.81
CA CYS A 22 -7.19 -5.53 11.21
C CYS A 22 -6.34 -6.63 11.86
N ALA A 23 -5.56 -7.31 11.04
CA ALA A 23 -4.52 -8.22 11.51
C ALA A 23 -3.22 -7.44 11.69
N ILE A 24 -2.68 -7.48 12.90
CA ILE A 24 -1.43 -6.81 13.30
C ILE A 24 -0.28 -7.78 13.02
N MET A 25 0.60 -7.40 12.10
CA MET A 25 1.75 -8.21 11.71
C MET A 25 2.88 -8.08 12.72
N LYS A 26 3.27 -6.84 12.98
CA LYS A 26 4.42 -6.49 13.81
C LYS A 26 4.29 -5.05 14.32
N ARG A 27 4.78 -4.80 15.53
CA ARG A 27 4.93 -3.46 16.07
C ARG A 27 6.42 -3.10 16.09
N PHE A 28 6.76 -1.94 15.56
CA PHE A 28 8.14 -1.44 15.58
C PHE A 28 8.37 -0.58 16.82
N GLU A 29 9.64 -0.52 17.27
CA GLU A 29 10.05 0.31 18.41
C GLU A 29 9.80 1.81 18.17
N ASN A 30 9.80 2.22 16.90
CA ASN A 30 9.52 3.60 16.48
C ASN A 30 8.05 4.01 16.64
N GLY A 31 7.16 3.08 17.03
CA GLY A 31 5.72 3.29 17.12
C GLY A 31 4.97 3.01 15.81
N ASP A 32 5.68 2.66 14.74
CA ASP A 32 5.05 2.21 13.49
C ASP A 32 4.42 0.83 13.68
N LEU A 33 3.26 0.64 13.06
CA LEU A 33 2.50 -0.59 13.15
C LEU A 33 2.26 -1.15 11.75
N LEU A 34 2.69 -2.39 11.53
CA LEU A 34 2.42 -3.09 10.28
C LEU A 34 1.12 -3.89 10.42
N PHE A 35 0.15 -3.65 9.54
CA PHE A 35 -1.15 -4.31 9.59
C PHE A 35 -1.75 -4.55 8.20
N PHE A 36 -2.82 -5.33 8.12
CA PHE A 36 -3.70 -5.37 6.94
C PHE A 36 -5.16 -5.54 7.36
N SER A 37 -6.09 -5.07 6.52
CA SER A 37 -7.53 -5.17 6.80
C SER A 37 -8.07 -6.56 6.47
N LEU A 38 -8.93 -7.10 7.35
CA LEU A 38 -9.62 -8.38 7.14
C LEU A 38 -10.88 -8.24 6.27
N ALA A 39 -11.41 -7.02 6.14
CA ALA A 39 -12.63 -6.76 5.39
C ALA A 39 -12.47 -7.09 3.89
N GLY A 40 -11.29 -6.80 3.32
CA GLY A 40 -10.97 -7.06 1.92
C GLY A 40 -10.47 -8.48 1.62
N LEU A 41 -10.39 -9.36 2.63
CA LEU A 41 -9.80 -10.68 2.48
C LEU A 41 -10.85 -11.71 2.02
N ASP A 42 -10.47 -12.63 1.12
CA ASP A 42 -11.35 -13.69 0.67
C ASP A 42 -11.54 -14.79 1.75
N ASN A 43 -12.53 -15.66 1.55
CA ASN A 43 -12.83 -16.70 2.55
C ASN A 43 -11.70 -17.73 2.69
N ILE A 44 -10.93 -17.97 1.62
CA ILE A 44 -9.82 -18.93 1.62
C ILE A 44 -8.68 -18.41 2.48
N ASP A 45 -8.29 -17.16 2.28
CA ASP A 45 -7.23 -16.50 3.02
C ASP A 45 -7.62 -16.21 4.46
N ARG A 46 -8.88 -15.88 4.74
CA ARG A 46 -9.40 -15.87 6.12
C ARG A 46 -9.25 -17.22 6.80
N GLY A 47 -9.58 -18.31 6.11
CA GLY A 47 -9.38 -19.67 6.64
C GLY A 47 -7.91 -20.00 6.89
N ARG A 48 -7.00 -19.55 6.01
CA ARG A 48 -5.55 -19.71 6.18
C ARG A 48 -5.04 -18.91 7.37
N LEU A 49 -5.42 -17.64 7.49
CA LEU A 49 -5.05 -16.78 8.59
C LEU A 49 -5.55 -17.35 9.93
N LEU A 50 -6.81 -17.77 9.97
CA LEU A 50 -7.40 -18.37 11.17
C LEU A 50 -6.60 -19.58 11.63
N LYS A 51 -6.16 -20.46 10.71
CA LYS A 51 -5.30 -21.60 11.04
C LYS A 51 -3.97 -21.19 11.66
N ILE A 52 -3.37 -20.08 11.23
CA ILE A 52 -2.10 -19.58 11.79
C ILE A 52 -2.33 -18.97 13.17
N VAL A 53 -3.34 -18.12 13.29
CA VAL A 53 -3.66 -17.36 14.52
C VAL A 53 -4.24 -18.26 15.62
N THR A 54 -4.83 -19.41 15.28
CA THR A 54 -5.35 -20.38 16.25
C THR A 54 -4.32 -21.36 16.79
N ARG A 55 -3.07 -21.34 16.29
CA ARG A 55 -2.02 -22.23 16.78
C ARG A 55 -1.68 -21.91 18.24
N ARG A 56 -1.15 -22.91 18.95
CA ARG A 56 -0.77 -22.78 20.37
C ARG A 56 0.40 -21.82 20.60
N ASP A 57 1.32 -21.75 19.65
CA ASP A 57 2.46 -20.84 19.64
C ASP A 57 2.08 -19.39 19.31
N SER A 58 0.83 -19.16 18.87
CA SER A 58 0.41 -17.83 18.43
C SER A 58 0.54 -16.75 19.50
N GLN A 59 0.38 -17.09 20.77
CA GLN A 59 0.44 -16.10 21.86
C GLN A 59 1.87 -15.64 22.18
N MET A 60 2.88 -16.41 21.76
CA MET A 60 4.28 -16.18 22.12
C MET A 60 5.02 -15.32 21.09
N TYR A 61 4.56 -15.36 19.84
CA TYR A 61 5.24 -14.74 18.71
C TYR A 61 4.34 -13.76 17.98
N GLU A 62 4.93 -12.73 17.41
CA GLU A 62 4.23 -11.81 16.52
C GLU A 62 3.71 -12.54 15.28
N LEU A 63 2.60 -12.09 14.71
CA LEU A 63 2.01 -12.70 13.52
C LEU A 63 3.00 -12.78 12.36
N TRP A 64 3.85 -11.78 12.21
CA TRP A 64 4.95 -11.78 11.23
C TRP A 64 5.81 -13.04 11.32
N ASP A 65 6.23 -13.40 12.52
CA ASP A 65 7.11 -14.54 12.74
C ASP A 65 6.36 -15.87 12.60
N LEU A 66 5.10 -15.93 13.05
CA LEU A 66 4.25 -17.10 12.81
C LEU A 66 4.05 -17.37 11.32
N MET A 67 3.85 -16.32 10.53
CA MET A 67 3.71 -16.43 9.08
C MET A 67 5.02 -16.78 8.37
N SER A 68 6.17 -16.38 8.91
CA SER A 68 7.49 -16.70 8.34
C SER A 68 7.74 -18.22 8.32
N HIS A 69 7.20 -18.95 9.29
CA HIS A 69 7.36 -20.39 9.44
C HIS A 69 6.29 -21.23 8.72
N VAL A 70 5.26 -20.60 8.16
CA VAL A 70 4.13 -21.32 7.55
C VAL A 70 4.22 -21.29 6.03
N THR A 71 4.20 -22.48 5.42
CA THR A 71 4.06 -22.64 3.98
C THR A 71 2.59 -22.91 3.64
N LEU A 72 2.05 -22.15 2.70
CA LEU A 72 0.69 -22.31 2.20
C LEU A 72 0.60 -23.55 1.27
N GLY A 73 -0.61 -24.04 1.02
CA GLY A 73 -0.84 -25.23 0.20
C GLY A 73 -0.40 -25.10 -1.27
N ASN A 74 -0.10 -23.89 -1.74
CA ASN A 74 0.46 -23.60 -3.06
C ASN A 74 2.00 -23.61 -3.08
N GLY A 75 2.66 -23.95 -1.96
CA GLY A 75 4.12 -23.95 -1.83
C GLY A 75 4.75 -22.58 -1.58
N MET A 76 3.95 -21.50 -1.50
CA MET A 76 4.44 -20.17 -1.17
C MET A 76 4.48 -19.96 0.35
N ASN A 77 5.45 -19.19 0.82
CA ASN A 77 5.51 -18.78 2.22
C ASN A 77 4.36 -17.81 2.56
N ALA A 78 3.70 -18.01 3.70
CA ALA A 78 2.56 -17.21 4.10
C ALA A 78 2.93 -15.74 4.31
N LEU A 79 4.09 -15.45 4.91
CA LEU A 79 4.56 -14.08 5.09
C LEU A 79 4.71 -13.39 3.73
N THR A 80 5.35 -14.04 2.77
CA THR A 80 5.53 -13.46 1.43
C THR A 80 4.19 -13.15 0.76
N TYR A 81 3.21 -14.04 0.92
CA TYR A 81 1.87 -13.86 0.35
C TYR A 81 1.10 -12.71 1.01
N PHE A 82 1.04 -12.65 2.35
CA PHE A 82 0.27 -11.61 3.06
C PHE A 82 0.97 -10.26 3.08
N HIS A 83 2.29 -10.21 2.94
CA HIS A 83 3.07 -8.97 2.89
C HIS A 83 2.68 -8.05 1.72
N GLN A 84 2.08 -8.57 0.65
CA GLN A 84 1.59 -7.71 -0.43
C GLN A 84 0.38 -6.86 -0.03
N LEU A 85 -0.32 -7.25 1.04
CA LEU A 85 -1.54 -6.60 1.53
C LEU A 85 -1.27 -5.71 2.74
N THR A 86 -0.04 -5.75 3.27
CA THR A 86 0.30 -5.00 4.47
C THR A 86 0.39 -3.51 4.18
N LYS A 87 0.07 -2.72 5.19
CA LYS A 87 0.15 -1.27 5.25
C LYS A 87 0.86 -0.89 6.55
N VAL A 88 1.53 0.25 6.56
CA VAL A 88 2.18 0.80 7.74
C VAL A 88 1.31 1.92 8.29
N LEU A 89 0.92 1.82 9.55
CA LEU A 89 0.29 2.90 10.31
C LEU A 89 1.39 3.59 11.11
N THR A 90 1.63 4.86 10.81
CA THR A 90 2.56 5.68 11.59
C THR A 90 1.93 6.09 12.92
N PRO A 91 2.72 6.47 13.94
CA PRO A 91 2.19 7.04 15.18
C PRO A 91 1.43 8.36 14.96
N SER A 92 1.66 9.04 13.83
CA SER A 92 0.89 10.21 13.41
C SER A 92 -0.50 9.87 12.82
N GLY A 93 -0.85 8.60 12.71
CA GLY A 93 -2.12 8.13 12.15
C GLY A 93 -2.15 8.08 10.62
N GLN A 94 -1.02 8.29 9.94
CA GLN A 94 -0.93 8.21 8.49
C GLN A 94 -0.76 6.74 8.06
N ILE A 95 -1.54 6.33 7.07
CA ILE A 95 -1.45 4.99 6.48
C ILE A 95 -0.55 5.09 5.25
N ILE A 96 0.65 4.53 5.36
CA ILE A 96 1.60 4.40 4.26
C ILE A 96 1.40 3.03 3.65
N GLU A 97 0.98 2.99 2.38
CA GLU A 97 1.08 1.75 1.62
C GLU A 97 2.57 1.48 1.38
N PRO A 98 3.10 0.29 1.72
CA PRO A 98 4.44 -0.10 1.33
C PRO A 98 4.38 -0.19 -0.19
N SER A 99 4.68 0.94 -0.84
CA SER A 99 4.76 1.00 -2.27
C SER A 99 5.74 -0.10 -2.63
N LEU A 100 5.23 -1.16 -3.24
CA LEU A 100 6.00 -2.06 -4.08
C LEU A 100 6.52 -1.16 -5.20
N VAL A 101 7.52 -0.32 -4.88
CA VAL A 101 8.17 0.56 -5.82
C VAL A 101 8.53 -0.36 -6.96
N ARG A 102 7.90 -0.10 -8.12
CA ARG A 102 8.20 -0.73 -9.39
C ARG A 102 9.70 -0.94 -9.44
N ARG A 103 10.13 -2.18 -9.26
CA ARG A 103 11.52 -2.59 -9.39
C ARG A 103 11.84 -2.46 -10.87
N GLY A 104 12.14 -1.26 -11.36
CA GLY A 104 12.42 -1.03 -12.78
C GLY A 104 12.26 0.38 -13.38
N VAL A 105 12.00 1.47 -12.65
CA VAL A 105 12.02 2.82 -13.27
C VAL A 105 12.94 3.77 -12.49
N PRO A 106 14.10 4.19 -13.03
CA PRO A 106 14.86 5.30 -12.48
C PRO A 106 14.16 6.62 -12.85
N GLY A 107 13.11 6.96 -12.11
CA GLY A 107 12.37 8.21 -12.27
C GLY A 107 12.41 8.97 -10.96
N LYS A 108 12.94 10.20 -10.99
CA LYS A 108 13.02 11.12 -9.85
C LYS A 108 11.69 11.13 -9.07
N MET A 109 11.76 10.83 -7.77
CA MET A 109 10.63 10.99 -6.86
C MET A 109 10.24 12.47 -6.84
N GLN A 110 9.09 12.80 -7.42
CA GLN A 110 8.38 14.03 -7.09
C GLN A 110 7.51 13.72 -5.88
N ILE A 111 7.91 14.25 -4.73
CA ILE A 111 7.03 14.38 -3.58
C ILE A 111 6.10 15.54 -3.95
N ALA A 112 4.94 15.22 -4.51
CA ALA A 112 3.89 16.22 -4.70
C ALA A 112 3.19 16.39 -3.35
N ASP A 113 3.59 17.46 -2.69
CA ASP A 113 2.99 18.12 -1.54
C ASP A 113 1.45 18.21 -1.74
N LEU A 114 0.69 17.42 -0.99
CA LEU A 114 -0.76 17.56 -0.87
C LEU A 114 -1.05 18.55 0.26
N THR A 115 -0.69 19.81 0.03
CA THR A 115 -1.12 20.92 0.87
C THR A 115 -2.51 21.37 0.44
N LEU A 116 -3.44 21.18 1.36
CA LEU A 116 -4.74 21.80 1.41
C LEU A 116 -4.59 23.33 1.32
N THR A 117 -5.21 23.98 0.33
CA THR A 117 -5.55 25.40 0.47
C THR A 117 -6.94 25.62 -0.10
N GLN A 118 -7.85 25.87 0.83
CA GLN A 118 -9.21 26.30 0.63
C GLN A 118 -9.21 27.84 0.51
N ALA A 119 -10.11 28.37 -0.32
CA ALA A 119 -10.58 29.76 -0.39
C ALA A 119 -9.61 30.83 -0.93
N ALA A 120 -9.89 31.35 -2.13
CA ALA A 120 -10.38 32.72 -2.34
C ALA A 120 -10.44 33.06 -3.85
N ASP A 121 -11.36 33.96 -4.20
CA ASP A 121 -11.36 34.83 -5.37
C ASP A 121 -11.92 34.34 -6.72
N ILE A 122 -13.22 34.65 -6.83
CA ILE A 122 -13.91 35.15 -8.01
C ILE A 122 -13.10 36.30 -8.65
N GLU A 123 -12.72 36.18 -9.93
CA GLU A 123 -12.98 37.25 -10.91
C GLU A 123 -12.76 36.77 -12.36
N GLN A 124 -13.71 37.17 -13.22
CA GLN A 124 -13.71 36.98 -14.66
C GLN A 124 -12.86 38.08 -15.32
N GLY A 125 -12.14 37.75 -16.40
CA GLY A 125 -11.49 38.77 -17.24
C GLY A 125 -10.70 38.17 -18.41
N PRO A 126 -11.06 38.44 -19.69
CA PRO A 126 -10.49 37.82 -20.87
C PRO A 126 -9.37 38.67 -21.50
N VAL A 127 -8.42 38.07 -22.23
CA VAL A 127 -7.69 38.75 -23.33
C VAL A 127 -6.97 37.75 -24.25
N ASP A 128 -7.38 37.80 -25.52
CA ASP A 128 -6.58 37.86 -26.76
C ASP A 128 -5.46 36.82 -27.02
N GLU A 129 -5.62 35.97 -28.04
CA GLU A 129 -5.27 36.24 -29.45
C GLU A 129 -3.76 36.40 -29.69
N LYS A 130 -3.12 35.37 -30.29
CA LYS A 130 -2.44 35.41 -31.60
C LYS A 130 -1.46 34.24 -31.79
N HIS A 131 -1.62 33.58 -32.95
CA HIS A 131 -0.60 33.14 -33.93
C HIS A 131 0.78 32.65 -33.40
N ALA A 132 1.34 31.52 -33.84
CA ALA A 132 1.51 31.12 -35.23
C ALA A 132 1.95 29.65 -35.36
N GLN A 133 1.51 29.03 -36.47
CA GLN A 133 2.09 27.85 -37.11
C GLN A 133 3.52 28.15 -37.59
N VAL A 134 4.40 27.14 -37.73
CA VAL A 134 5.22 26.90 -38.95
C VAL A 134 5.77 25.46 -38.93
N ALA A 135 5.54 24.76 -40.05
CA ALA A 135 6.31 23.71 -40.76
C ALA A 135 7.22 22.75 -39.95
N GLY A 136 7.21 21.44 -40.20
CA GLY A 136 7.15 20.76 -41.50
C GLY A 136 8.52 20.13 -41.79
N GLU A 137 8.51 18.97 -42.47
CA GLU A 137 9.65 18.25 -43.06
C GLU A 137 10.49 17.33 -42.15
N THR A 138 11.02 16.18 -42.57
CA THR A 138 10.73 15.16 -43.60
C THR A 138 11.55 13.91 -43.23
N LYS A 139 11.14 12.78 -43.82
CA LYS A 139 11.69 11.43 -43.69
C LYS A 139 13.15 11.27 -44.18
N LYS A 140 13.90 10.35 -43.55
CA LYS A 140 14.89 9.40 -44.15
C LYS A 140 15.14 8.31 -43.08
N GLY A 141 14.85 7.02 -43.25
CA GLY A 141 15.45 6.08 -44.22
C GLY A 141 16.94 5.91 -43.90
N ILE A 142 17.55 4.77 -43.53
CA ILE A 142 17.57 3.44 -44.17
C ILE A 142 18.46 2.50 -43.30
N LYS A 143 17.93 1.33 -42.94
CA LYS A 143 18.49 -0.05 -43.04
C LYS A 143 20.01 -0.36 -42.93
N LYS A 144 20.28 -1.39 -42.09
CA LYS A 144 20.98 -2.70 -42.35
C LYS A 144 22.49 -2.90 -42.06
N ALA A 145 22.73 -4.18 -41.72
CA ALA A 145 23.96 -5.02 -41.72
C ALA A 145 24.83 -4.92 -40.47
N LYS A 146 24.93 -5.96 -39.61
CA LYS A 146 25.41 -7.36 -39.79
C LYS A 146 26.90 -7.40 -40.15
N LYS A 147 27.73 -7.75 -39.15
CA LYS A 147 28.89 -8.62 -39.32
C LYS A 147 29.11 -9.37 -38.01
#